data_AF-A0A8C6SWF4-F1
#
_entry.id   AF-A0A8C6SWF4-F1
#
_cell.length_a   1.000
_cell.length_b   1.000
_cell.length_c   1.000
_cell.angle_alpha   90.00
_cell.angle_beta   90.00
_cell.angle_gamma   90.00
#
_symmetry.space_group_name_H-M   'P 1'
#
loop_
_entity.id
_entity.type
_entity.pdbx_description
1 polymer ?
#
loop_
_entity_poly.entity_id
_entity_poly.type
_entity_poly.pdbx_seq_one_letter_code
_entity_poly.pdbx_strand_id
1 'polypeptide(L)'
;MRPGDNPPAFAEFLLLLRTEEDRQQAKESLMKKHMGTKQHAHLHSQQACSCDHSESNAISEMKEQLEKLQKQMSLLLSRQQHDTPSKSQQPRPQKVTTENSGVSKPRPGFCFKCGEDGHIAPTCSNKANPALVQRKTKAFEQRLQRWDHNQSQQSN
;
A
#
# COMPACT_ATOMS: atom_id res chain seq x y z
N MET A 1 -15.72 -32.05 -37.79
CA MET A 1 -15.07 -30.82 -38.26
C MET A 1 -15.45 -29.71 -37.31
N ARG A 2 -14.50 -29.17 -36.54
CA ARG A 2 -14.78 -28.06 -35.61
C ARG A 2 -14.68 -26.74 -36.40
N PRO A 3 -15.56 -25.75 -36.18
CA PRO A 3 -15.39 -24.43 -36.79
C PRO A 3 -14.11 -23.80 -36.22
N GLY A 4 -13.04 -23.74 -37.01
CA GLY A 4 -11.73 -23.23 -36.57
C GLY A 4 -10.53 -23.66 -37.42
N ASP A 5 -10.69 -24.65 -38.29
CA ASP A 5 -9.55 -25.24 -39.02
C ASP A 5 -9.14 -24.49 -40.31
N ASN A 6 -9.73 -23.32 -40.60
CA ASN A 6 -9.28 -22.45 -41.69
C ASN A 6 -9.16 -21.01 -41.18
N PRO A 7 -7.94 -20.47 -41.03
CA PRO A 7 -7.76 -19.08 -40.65
C PRO A 7 -8.33 -18.18 -41.76
N PRO A 8 -8.99 -17.07 -41.41
CA PRO A 8 -9.49 -16.13 -42.39
C PRO A 8 -8.35 -15.64 -43.29
N ALA A 9 -8.67 -15.38 -44.55
CA ALA A 9 -7.73 -14.75 -45.47
C ALA A 9 -7.24 -13.42 -44.84
N PHE A 10 -5.99 -13.04 -45.11
CA PHE A 10 -5.37 -11.89 -44.45
C PHE A 10 -6.20 -10.60 -44.55
N ALA A 11 -6.84 -10.35 -45.70
CA ALA A 11 -7.74 -9.20 -45.88
C ALA A 11 -8.98 -9.27 -44.97
N GLU A 12 -9.58 -10.45 -44.80
CA GLU A 12 -10.69 -10.64 -43.87
C GLU A 12 -10.23 -10.51 -42.42
N PHE A 13 -9.04 -11.00 -42.08
CA PHE A 13 -8.47 -10.85 -40.75
C PHE A 13 -8.25 -9.37 -40.37
N LEU A 14 -7.72 -8.57 -41.30
CA LEU A 14 -7.57 -7.13 -41.10
C LEU A 14 -8.91 -6.43 -40.93
N LEU A 15 -9.91 -6.81 -41.72
CA LEU A 15 -11.27 -6.29 -41.57
C LEU A 15 -11.84 -6.65 -40.19
N LEU A 16 -11.65 -7.89 -39.75
CA LEU A 16 -12.11 -8.37 -38.45
C LEU A 16 -11.44 -7.59 -37.30
N LEU A 17 -10.13 -7.37 -37.38
CA LEU A 17 -9.39 -6.54 -36.43
C LEU A 17 -9.92 -5.11 -36.39
N ARG A 18 -10.10 -4.48 -37.55
CA ARG A 18 -10.65 -3.12 -37.65
C ARG A 18 -12.02 -3.02 -36.98
N THR A 19 -12.90 -3.97 -37.27
CA THR A 19 -14.26 -3.99 -36.70
C THR A 19 -14.25 -4.26 -35.19
N GLU A 20 -13.34 -5.11 -34.73
CA GLU A 20 -13.19 -5.43 -33.31
C GLU A 20 -12.65 -4.23 -32.53
N GLU A 21 -11.66 -3.52 -33.08
CA GLU A 21 -11.15 -2.26 -32.53
C GLU A 21 -12.24 -1.19 -32.44
N ASP A 22 -13.00 -0.97 -33.53
CA ASP A 22 -14.10 0.01 -33.56
C ASP A 22 -15.19 -0.34 -32.52
N ARG A 23 -15.47 -1.65 -32.34
CA ARG A 23 -16.41 -2.14 -31.33
C ARG A 23 -15.92 -1.83 -29.92
N GLN A 24 -14.63 -1.96 -29.65
CA GLN A 24 -14.06 -1.62 -28.33
C GLN A 24 -14.06 -0.12 -28.09
N GLN A 25 -13.68 0.69 -29.08
CA GLN A 25 -13.74 2.15 -28.97
C GLN A 25 -15.15 2.66 -28.68
N ALA A 26 -16.17 2.07 -29.31
CA ALA A 26 -17.57 2.39 -29.04
C ALA A 26 -17.97 2.03 -27.60
N LYS A 27 -17.56 0.86 -27.09
CA LYS A 27 -17.79 0.45 -25.70
C LYS A 27 -17.10 1.39 -24.72
N GLU A 28 -15.83 1.71 -24.94
CA GLU A 28 -15.08 2.65 -24.09
C GLU A 28 -15.67 4.05 -24.10
N SER A 29 -16.07 4.54 -25.27
CA SER A 29 -16.72 5.85 -25.41
C SER A 29 -18.05 5.90 -24.68
N LEU A 30 -18.81 4.81 -24.71
CA LEU A 30 -20.03 4.66 -23.91
C LEU A 30 -19.68 4.64 -22.42
N MET A 31 -18.77 3.74 -21.99
CA MET A 31 -18.33 3.65 -20.59
C MET A 31 -17.85 4.97 -20.04
N LYS A 32 -17.07 5.75 -20.81
CA LYS A 32 -16.59 7.08 -20.41
C LYS A 32 -17.71 8.12 -20.28
N LYS A 33 -18.77 8.01 -21.08
CA LYS A 33 -19.94 8.92 -21.01
C LYS A 33 -20.86 8.62 -19.82
N HIS A 34 -20.97 7.36 -19.38
CA HIS A 34 -21.88 6.97 -18.30
C HIS A 34 -21.21 6.53 -16.97
N MET A 35 -19.90 6.31 -16.94
CA MET A 35 -19.09 6.09 -15.73
C MET A 35 -18.28 7.34 -15.34
N GLY A 36 -18.85 8.53 -15.59
CA GLY A 36 -18.26 9.79 -15.16
C GLY A 36 -18.10 9.84 -13.63
N THR A 37 -16.85 10.05 -13.22
CA THR A 37 -16.38 10.45 -11.87
C THR A 37 -16.86 9.62 -10.68
N LYS A 38 -16.08 8.58 -10.32
CA LYS A 38 -15.60 8.32 -8.94
C LYS A 38 -14.61 7.14 -8.92
N GLN A 39 -13.40 7.48 -8.49
CA GLN A 39 -12.32 6.61 -7.98
C GLN A 39 -11.87 5.49 -8.92
N HIS A 40 -10.74 5.75 -9.60
CA HIS A 40 -9.94 4.74 -10.26
C HIS A 40 -9.56 3.64 -9.24
N ALA A 41 -10.18 2.47 -9.34
CA ALA A 41 -9.54 1.25 -8.87
C ALA A 41 -8.38 1.00 -9.85
N HIS A 42 -7.15 1.06 -9.33
CA HIS A 42 -5.94 0.72 -10.05
C HIS A 42 -5.96 -0.80 -10.33
N LEU A 43 -6.65 -1.19 -11.41
CA LEU A 43 -6.46 -2.49 -12.03
C LEU A 43 -5.30 -2.34 -13.00
N HIS A 44 -4.20 -3.00 -12.65
CA HIS A 44 -2.99 -3.15 -13.45
C HIS A 44 -3.32 -3.94 -14.73
N SER A 45 -3.92 -3.25 -15.72
CA SER A 45 -4.04 -3.75 -17.09
C SER A 45 -2.82 -3.23 -17.84
N GLN A 46 -1.84 -4.11 -18.06
CA GLN A 46 -0.67 -3.81 -18.87
C GLN A 46 -1.11 -3.71 -20.34
N GLN A 47 -1.44 -2.50 -20.78
CA GLN A 47 -1.50 -2.17 -22.19
C GLN A 47 -0.24 -1.37 -22.52
N ALA A 48 0.61 -1.98 -23.36
CA ALA A 48 1.90 -1.42 -23.76
C ALA A 48 1.69 -0.23 -24.70
N CYS A 49 1.45 0.95 -24.14
CA CYS A 49 1.56 2.22 -24.84
C CYS A 49 2.90 2.85 -24.48
N SER A 50 3.83 2.86 -25.43
CA SER A 50 5.12 3.55 -25.35
C SER A 50 4.90 5.06 -25.46
N CYS A 51 4.92 5.78 -24.34
CA CYS A 51 5.11 7.23 -24.32
C CYS A 51 6.29 7.60 -23.39
N ASP A 52 7.44 7.78 -24.05
CA ASP A 52 8.80 7.97 -23.54
C ASP A 52 9.07 9.36 -22.92
N HIS A 53 8.18 9.90 -22.09
CA HIS A 53 8.43 11.22 -21.46
C HIS A 53 8.03 11.36 -19.98
N SER A 54 7.51 10.31 -19.33
CA SER A 54 7.22 10.34 -17.89
C SER A 54 8.27 9.58 -17.04
N GLU A 55 9.00 8.63 -17.64
CA GLU A 55 9.93 7.77 -16.90
C GLU A 55 11.20 8.48 -16.42
N SER A 56 11.71 9.49 -17.14
CA SER A 56 12.98 10.14 -16.79
C SER A 56 12.94 10.90 -15.46
N ASN A 57 11.82 11.59 -15.18
CA ASN A 57 11.62 12.28 -13.91
C ASN A 57 11.42 11.27 -12.76
N ALA A 58 10.66 10.20 -13.01
CA ALA A 58 10.42 9.14 -12.03
C ALA A 58 11.71 8.37 -11.68
N ILE A 59 12.59 8.12 -12.66
CA ILE A 59 13.90 7.50 -12.44
C ILE A 59 14.81 8.44 -11.63
N SER A 60 14.75 9.75 -11.90
CA SER A 60 15.56 10.74 -11.17
C SER A 60 15.10 10.86 -9.71
N GLU A 61 13.79 10.91 -9.46
CA GLU A 61 13.20 10.89 -8.12
C GLU A 61 13.53 9.59 -7.37
N MET A 62 13.49 8.45 -8.06
CA MET A 62 13.86 7.15 -7.48
C MET A 62 15.35 7.08 -7.13
N LYS A 63 16.24 7.65 -7.96
CA LYS A 63 17.67 7.77 -7.65
C LYS A 63 17.92 8.61 -6.40
N GLU A 64 17.19 9.71 -6.23
CA GLU A 64 17.30 10.56 -5.05
C GLU A 64 16.82 9.83 -3.78
N GLN A 65 15.73 9.06 -3.88
CA GLN A 65 15.25 8.21 -2.79
C GLN A 65 16.28 7.13 -2.41
N LEU A 66 16.96 6.52 -3.37
CA LEU A 66 18.04 5.55 -3.13
C LEU A 66 19.23 6.18 -2.40
N GLU A 67 19.64 7.39 -2.80
CA GLU A 67 20.76 8.08 -2.15
C GLU A 67 20.42 8.45 -0.70
N LYS A 68 19.19 8.93 -0.45
CA LYS A 68 18.71 9.22 0.89
C LYS A 68 18.71 7.97 1.77
N LEU A 69 18.23 6.85 1.24
CA LEU A 69 18.22 5.58 1.96
C LEU A 69 19.65 5.10 2.27
N GLN A 70 20.55 5.19 1.30
CA GLN A 70 21.96 4.82 1.47
C GLN A 70 22.64 5.67 2.56
N LYS A 71 22.35 6.98 2.63
CA LYS A 71 22.82 7.86 3.72
C LYS A 71 22.26 7.46 5.09
N GLN A 72 21.00 7.04 5.17
CA GLN A 72 20.43 6.57 6.44
C GLN A 72 21.10 5.28 6.93
N MET A 73 21.41 4.35 6.02
CA MET A 73 22.12 3.12 6.40
C MET A 73 23.54 3.42 6.89
N SER A 74 24.29 4.30 6.22
CA SER A 74 25.66 4.64 6.65
C SER A 74 25.70 5.27 8.05
N LEU A 75 24.74 6.13 8.38
CA LEU A 75 24.63 6.73 9.73
C LEU A 75 24.34 5.70 10.82
N LEU A 76 23.47 4.73 10.55
CA LEU A 76 23.13 3.67 11.50
C LEU A 76 24.28 2.69 11.72
N LEU A 77 25.01 2.34 10.65
CA LEU A 77 26.20 1.47 10.77
C LEU A 77 27.35 2.17 11.53
N SER A 78 27.51 3.48 11.37
CA SER A 78 28.57 4.25 12.05
C SER A 78 28.29 4.45 13.54
N ARG A 79 27.01 4.55 13.94
CA ARG A 79 26.58 4.71 15.34
C ARG A 79 26.67 3.41 16.17
N GLN A 80 26.92 2.27 15.53
CA GLN A 80 26.98 0.96 16.20
C GLN A 80 28.38 0.61 16.74
N GLN A 81 29.38 1.48 16.59
CA GLN A 81 30.78 1.21 16.99
C GLN A 81 31.24 1.89 18.29
N HIS A 82 30.36 2.60 19.00
CA HIS A 82 30.68 3.19 20.30
C HIS A 82 29.53 2.90 21.26
N ASP A 83 29.64 1.78 21.97
CA ASP A 83 29.38 1.68 23.41
C ASP A 83 29.56 0.22 23.89
N THR A 84 30.51 0.02 24.81
CA THR A 84 30.58 -1.13 25.75
C THR A 84 30.86 -0.53 27.14
N PRO A 85 30.67 -1.22 28.29
CA PRO A 85 30.08 -2.55 28.54
C PRO A 85 29.00 -2.56 29.67
N SER A 86 28.34 -3.71 29.89
CA SER A 86 28.03 -4.30 31.23
C SER A 86 26.64 -4.99 31.35
N LYS A 87 26.71 -6.32 31.47
CA LYS A 87 25.95 -7.25 32.34
C LYS A 87 24.40 -7.21 32.37
N SER A 88 23.84 -8.35 31.98
CA SER A 88 22.77 -9.12 32.68
C SER A 88 21.45 -9.32 31.92
N GLN A 89 21.27 -10.59 31.51
CA GLN A 89 20.03 -11.38 31.48
C GLN A 89 19.12 -11.30 30.23
N GLN A 90 18.72 -12.53 29.84
CA GLN A 90 18.02 -13.02 28.65
C GLN A 90 16.50 -12.66 28.62
N PRO A 91 15.65 -13.11 27.64
CA PRO A 91 15.89 -13.89 26.42
C PRO A 91 15.30 -13.33 25.10
N ARG A 92 15.98 -13.74 24.02
CA ARG A 92 15.62 -14.04 22.62
C ARG A 92 14.26 -13.56 22.02
N PRO A 93 14.29 -12.94 20.82
CA PRO A 93 13.14 -12.42 20.10
C PRO A 93 12.56 -13.47 19.12
N GLN A 94 11.27 -13.36 18.75
CA GLN A 94 10.85 -13.40 17.34
C GLN A 94 9.33 -13.23 17.09
N LYS A 95 9.08 -12.45 16.03
CA LYS A 95 7.85 -12.23 15.25
C LYS A 95 6.79 -11.29 15.83
N VAL A 96 7.02 -9.99 15.60
CA VAL A 96 5.92 -9.06 15.34
C VAL A 96 6.10 -8.50 13.94
N THR A 97 5.47 -9.15 12.97
CA THR A 97 5.26 -8.61 11.63
C THR A 97 4.08 -7.64 11.70
N THR A 98 4.34 -6.34 11.88
CA THR A 98 3.36 -5.31 11.51
C THR A 98 4.02 -3.96 11.21
N GLU A 99 5.09 -3.97 10.43
CA GLU A 99 5.60 -2.76 9.81
C GLU A 99 4.94 -2.59 8.44
N ASN A 100 3.69 -2.12 8.46
CA ASN A 100 3.08 -1.51 7.28
C ASN A 100 3.09 0.00 7.50
N SER A 101 4.29 0.57 7.43
CA SER A 101 4.57 2.01 7.45
C SER A 101 4.18 2.62 6.09
N GLY A 102 2.89 2.52 5.75
CA GLY A 102 2.26 3.44 4.81
C GLY A 102 1.64 4.57 5.63
N VAL A 103 1.68 5.80 5.12
CA VAL A 103 1.07 7.03 5.67
C VAL A 103 -0.44 6.85 5.83
N SER A 104 -0.83 6.01 6.77
CA SER A 104 -2.20 5.56 6.99
C SER A 104 -2.56 5.81 8.44
N LYS A 105 -3.85 6.05 8.67
CA LYS A 105 -4.40 6.37 9.99
C LYS A 105 -3.80 5.43 11.06
N PRO A 106 -3.30 5.97 12.19
CA PRO A 106 -2.72 5.15 13.24
C PRO A 106 -3.76 4.11 13.66
N ARG A 107 -3.36 2.85 13.81
CA ARG A 107 -4.23 1.74 14.23
C ARG A 107 -4.10 1.50 15.74
N PRO A 108 -5.16 1.05 16.43
CA PRO A 108 -5.08 0.64 17.82
C PRO A 108 -4.15 -0.57 17.98
N GLY A 109 -3.10 -0.43 18.79
CA GLY A 109 -2.12 -1.49 19.06
C GLY A 109 -2.45 -2.41 20.25
N PHE A 110 -3.67 -2.33 20.77
CA PHE A 110 -4.11 -3.04 21.97
C PHE A 110 -5.34 -3.91 21.71
N CYS A 111 -5.52 -4.94 22.54
CA CYS A 111 -6.66 -5.84 22.47
C CYS A 111 -7.92 -5.21 23.05
N PHE A 112 -9.03 -5.21 22.29
CA PHE A 112 -10.32 -4.69 22.75
C PHE A 112 -11.03 -5.54 23.83
N LYS A 113 -10.50 -6.73 24.14
CA LYS A 113 -11.07 -7.62 25.17
C LYS A 113 -10.40 -7.40 26.54
N CYS A 114 -9.07 -7.45 26.59
CA CYS A 114 -8.31 -7.35 27.84
C CYS A 114 -7.53 -6.04 28.00
N GLY A 115 -7.34 -5.27 26.92
CA GLY A 115 -6.57 -4.01 26.92
C GLY A 115 -5.05 -4.20 26.94
N GLU A 116 -4.52 -5.42 26.85
CA GLU A 116 -3.08 -5.64 26.70
C GLU A 116 -2.64 -5.50 25.23
N ASP A 117 -1.35 -5.18 25.03
CA ASP A 117 -0.77 -5.01 23.70
C ASP A 117 -0.21 -6.36 23.20
N GLY A 118 0.00 -6.47 21.88
CA GLY A 118 0.62 -7.65 21.26
C GLY A 118 -0.33 -8.74 20.75
N HIS A 119 -1.64 -8.61 20.98
CA HIS A 119 -2.66 -9.49 20.39
C HIS A 119 -3.99 -8.75 20.16
N ILE A 120 -4.91 -9.39 19.45
CA ILE A 120 -6.24 -8.84 19.14
C ILE A 120 -7.34 -9.71 19.76
N ALA A 121 -8.57 -9.21 19.83
CA ALA A 121 -9.68 -9.92 20.49
C ALA A 121 -9.91 -11.37 20.02
N PRO A 122 -9.79 -11.71 18.72
CA PRO A 122 -9.91 -13.09 18.24
C PRO A 122 -8.84 -14.05 18.77
N THR A 123 -7.64 -13.56 19.11
CA THR A 123 -6.52 -14.36 19.62
C THR A 123 -6.30 -14.17 21.13
N CYS A 124 -7.26 -13.54 21.81
CA CYS A 124 -7.14 -13.14 23.20
C CYS A 124 -7.52 -14.26 24.19
N SER A 125 -6.51 -14.81 24.86
CA SER A 125 -6.68 -15.78 25.95
C SER A 125 -6.93 -15.13 27.33
N ASN A 126 -6.71 -13.82 27.46
CA ASN A 126 -6.83 -13.10 28.73
C ASN A 126 -8.28 -12.84 29.15
N LYS A 127 -8.50 -12.64 30.45
CA LYS A 127 -9.80 -12.23 31.00
C LYS A 127 -10.19 -10.83 30.50
N ALA A 128 -11.49 -10.59 30.34
CA ALA A 128 -11.99 -9.30 29.89
C ALA A 128 -11.71 -8.21 30.94
N ASN A 129 -11.17 -7.08 30.50
CA ASN A 129 -10.89 -5.93 31.37
C ASN A 129 -11.41 -4.63 30.72
N PRO A 130 -12.70 -4.31 30.90
CA PRO A 130 -13.30 -3.15 30.27
C PRO A 130 -12.69 -1.82 30.75
N ALA A 131 -12.23 -1.73 32.00
CA ALA A 131 -11.64 -0.51 32.54
C ALA A 131 -10.32 -0.15 31.85
N LEU A 132 -9.44 -1.14 31.62
CA LEU A 132 -8.18 -0.93 30.90
C LEU A 132 -8.43 -0.58 29.43
N VAL A 133 -9.38 -1.26 28.79
CA VAL A 133 -9.77 -1.01 27.39
C VAL A 133 -10.30 0.41 27.22
N GLN A 134 -11.19 0.89 28.09
CA GLN A 134 -11.74 2.25 28.01
C GLN A 134 -10.64 3.31 28.13
N ARG A 135 -9.73 3.14 29.10
CA ARG A 135 -8.60 4.06 29.29
C ARG A 135 -7.70 4.12 28.06
N LYS A 136 -7.34 2.97 27.49
CA LYS A 136 -6.50 2.90 26.29
C LYS A 136 -7.22 3.41 25.04
N THR A 137 -8.51 3.15 24.92
CA THR A 137 -9.34 3.66 23.81
C THR A 137 -9.37 5.19 23.84
N LYS A 138 -9.65 5.80 24.99
CA LYS A 138 -9.61 7.26 25.14
C LYS A 138 -8.24 7.86 24.82
N ALA A 139 -7.16 7.21 25.25
CA ALA A 139 -5.80 7.65 24.94
C ALA A 139 -5.49 7.51 23.43
N PHE A 140 -6.01 6.47 22.79
CA PHE A 140 -5.83 6.25 21.36
C PHE A 140 -6.63 7.26 20.52
N GLU A 141 -7.87 7.57 20.88
CA GLU A 141 -8.69 8.61 20.25
C GLU A 141 -7.99 9.98 20.28
N GLN A 142 -7.39 10.36 21.42
CA GLN A 142 -6.61 11.60 21.51
C GLN A 142 -5.42 11.63 20.56
N ARG A 143 -4.76 10.48 20.35
CA ARG A 143 -3.66 10.36 19.39
C ARG A 143 -4.17 10.49 17.95
N LEU A 144 -5.33 9.91 17.66
CA LEU A 144 -5.96 10.01 16.34
C LEU A 144 -6.36 11.45 16.02
N GLN A 145 -6.95 12.18 16.98
CA GLN A 145 -7.27 13.60 16.81
C GLN A 145 -6.04 14.45 16.46
N ARG A 146 -4.89 14.21 17.11
CA ARG A 146 -3.64 14.92 16.78
C ARG A 146 -3.14 14.57 15.39
N TRP A 147 -3.28 13.30 14.98
CA TRP A 147 -2.93 12.87 13.64
C TRP A 147 -3.82 13.55 12.59
N ASP A 148 -5.13 13.59 12.80
CA ASP A 148 -6.09 14.26 11.89
C ASP A 148 -5.78 15.76 11.75
N HIS A 149 -5.44 16.43 12.85
CA HIS A 149 -5.04 17.84 12.83
C HIS A 149 -3.78 18.07 11.99
N ASN A 150 -2.75 17.24 12.17
CA ASN A 150 -1.50 17.35 11.41
C ASN A 150 -1.68 17.01 9.92
N GLN A 151 -2.59 16.08 9.59
CA GLN A 151 -2.91 15.76 8.20
C GLN A 151 -3.64 16.90 7.49
N SER A 152 -4.55 17.59 8.19
CA SER A 152 -5.24 18.78 7.66
C SER A 152 -4.25 19.90 7.32
N GLN A 153 -3.26 20.14 8.19
CA GLN A 153 -2.22 21.16 7.96
C GLN A 153 -1.26 20.83 6.80
N GLN A 154 -1.05 19.55 6.47
CA GLN A 154 -0.20 19.16 5.34
C GLN A 154 -0.91 19.23 3.98
N SER A 155 -2.24 19.36 3.97
CA SER A 155 -3.05 19.38 2.74
C SER A 155 -3.40 20.78 2.21
N ASN A 156 -2.88 21.84 2.83
CA ASN A 156 -3.12 23.25 2.49
C ASN A 156 -1.79 23.95 2.17
#